data_AF-A0A537YHW8-F1
#
_entry.id   AF-A0A537YHW8-F1
#
_cell.length_a   1.000
_cell.length_b   1.000
_cell.length_c   1.000
_cell.angle_alpha   90.00
_cell.angle_beta   90.00
_cell.angle_gamma   90.00
#
_symmetry.space_group_name_H-M   'P 1'
#
loop_
_entity.id
_entity.type
_entity.pdbx_description
1 polymer ?
#
loop_
_entity_poly.entity_id
_entity_poly.type
_entity_poly.pdbx_seq_one_letter_code
_entity_poly.pdbx_strand_id
1 'polypeptide(L)'
;MLAKPGPLTDGERKLIEKHPELGERIIAPIDRLEEVRPIVRHCHERYDGLGYPDRMVGEDIPLESRIIFVCDAYHAMTTDRPYRKKLPTAEALRR
;
A
#
# COMPACT_ATOMS: atom_id res chain seq x y z
N MET A 1 6.14 12.45 -5.87
CA MET A 1 6.24 11.22 -6.69
C MET A 1 4.89 10.76 -7.25
N LEU A 2 3.77 10.89 -6.52
CA LEU A 2 2.42 10.50 -7.00
C LEU A 2 1.98 11.13 -8.33
N ALA A 3 2.49 12.32 -8.67
CA ALA A 3 2.17 13.02 -9.91
C ALA A 3 3.18 12.80 -11.06
N LYS A 4 4.15 11.89 -10.90
CA LYS A 4 5.16 11.65 -11.95
C LYS A 4 4.49 11.00 -13.18
N PRO A 5 4.71 11.51 -14.40
CA PRO A 5 4.08 10.99 -15.63
C PRO A 5 4.74 9.70 -16.17
N GLY A 6 5.55 9.00 -15.37
CA GLY A 6 6.26 7.80 -15.79
C GLY A 6 6.64 6.91 -14.61
N PRO A 7 7.25 5.74 -14.87
CA PRO A 7 7.63 4.81 -13.82
C PRO A 7 8.65 5.44 -12.86
N LEU A 8 8.61 4.98 -11.61
CA LEU A 8 9.59 5.33 -10.60
C LEU A 8 10.92 4.63 -10.93
N THR A 9 12.03 5.33 -10.75
CA THR A 9 13.35 4.69 -10.69
C THR A 9 13.47 3.84 -9.43
N ASP A 10 14.45 2.95 -9.36
CA ASP A 10 14.68 2.11 -8.17
C ASP A 10 14.93 2.95 -6.92
N GLY A 11 15.65 4.07 -7.05
CA GLY A 11 15.88 5.00 -5.94
C GLY A 11 14.60 5.69 -5.47
N GLU A 12 13.75 6.11 -6.42
CA GLU A 12 12.45 6.72 -6.10
C GLU A 12 11.50 5.71 -5.45
N ARG A 13 11.48 4.48 -5.97
CA ARG A 13 10.71 3.36 -5.41
C ARG A 13 11.11 3.09 -3.96
N LYS A 14 12.41 2.93 -3.70
CA LYS A 14 12.94 2.73 -2.33
C LYS A 14 12.58 3.87 -1.38
N LEU A 15 12.38 5.09 -1.88
CA LEU A 15 11.96 6.22 -1.05
C LEU A 15 10.45 6.18 -0.77
N ILE A 16 9.61 5.90 -1.77
CA ILE A 16 8.16 5.74 -1.59
C ILE A 16 7.84 4.59 -0.65
N GLU A 17 8.55 3.46 -0.75
CA GLU A 17 8.27 2.27 0.06
C GLU A 17 8.49 2.49 1.57
N LYS A 18 9.11 3.61 1.97
CA LYS A 18 9.24 4.02 3.38
C LYS A 18 7.98 4.66 3.97
N HIS A 19 7.02 5.05 3.13
CA HIS A 19 5.85 5.80 3.61
C HIS A 19 4.99 5.06 4.65
N PRO A 20 4.86 3.72 4.69
CA PRO A 20 4.09 3.05 5.73
C PRO A 20 4.76 3.24 7.10
N GLU A 21 6.08 3.09 7.16
CA GLU A 21 6.87 3.32 8.39
C GLU A 21 6.80 4.79 8.83
N LEU A 22 6.85 5.72 7.89
CA LEU A 22 6.70 7.15 8.19
C LEU A 22 5.29 7.47 8.66
N GLY A 23 4.26 6.89 8.04
CA GLY A 23 2.86 7.04 8.44
C GLY A 23 2.62 6.56 9.86
N GLU A 24 3.13 5.37 10.20
CA GLU A 24 3.12 4.83 11.56
C GLU A 24 3.76 5.82 12.55
N ARG A 25 4.96 6.34 12.23
CA ARG A 25 5.68 7.31 13.08
C ARG A 25 4.94 8.63 13.25
N ILE A 26 4.23 9.11 12.22
CA ILE A 26 3.46 10.35 12.29
C ILE A 26 2.31 10.22 13.28
N ILE A 27 1.63 9.07 13.31
CA ILE A 27 0.49 8.84 14.21
C ILE A 27 0.90 8.28 15.58
N ALA A 28 2.14 7.81 15.74
CA ALA A 28 2.65 7.22 16.97
C ALA A 28 2.45 8.07 18.25
N PRO A 29 2.56 9.41 18.22
CA PRO A 29 2.34 10.24 19.42
C PRO A 29 0.87 10.40 19.84
N ILE A 30 -0.08 9.84 19.09
CA ILE A 30 -1.52 9.98 19.35
C ILE A 30 -2.00 8.69 20.02
N ASP A 31 -2.08 8.67 21.35
CA ASP A 31 -2.42 7.48 22.15
C ASP A 31 -3.69 6.76 21.65
N ARG A 32 -4.71 7.52 21.26
CA ARG A 32 -5.98 6.98 20.75
C ARG A 32 -5.87 6.21 19.43
N LEU A 33 -4.72 6.29 18.75
CA LEU A 33 -4.44 5.62 17.48
C LEU A 33 -3.43 4.48 17.63
N GLU A 34 -3.07 4.09 18.85
CA GLU A 34 -2.08 3.04 19.11
C GLU A 34 -2.36 1.75 18.32
N GLU A 35 -3.61 1.27 18.37
CA GLU A 35 -4.04 0.05 17.66
C GLU A 35 -4.03 0.19 16.13
N VAL A 36 -4.08 1.42 15.61
CA VAL A 36 -4.09 1.71 14.17
C VAL A 36 -2.69 1.70 13.57
N ARG A 37 -1.66 1.90 14.40
CA ARG A 37 -0.25 1.92 13.97
C ARG A 37 0.18 0.71 13.16
N PRO A 38 0.01 -0.55 13.64
CA PRO A 38 0.36 -1.72 12.84
C PRO A 38 -0.43 -1.78 11.53
N ILE A 39 -1.69 -1.34 11.53
CA ILE A 39 -2.52 -1.32 10.31
C ILE A 39 -1.89 -0.44 9.23
N VAL A 40 -1.45 0.76 9.60
CA VAL A 40 -0.79 1.72 8.70
C VAL A 40 0.58 1.21 8.24
N ARG A 41 1.35 0.60 9.14
CA ARG A 41 2.68 0.07 8.82
C ARG A 41 2.61 -1.04 7.77
N HIS A 42 1.62 -1.93 7.89
CA HIS A 42 1.55 -3.16 7.10
C HIS A 42 0.55 -3.10 5.94
N CYS A 43 -0.03 -1.94 5.63
CA CYS A 43 -1.06 -1.82 4.58
C CYS A 43 -0.56 -2.13 3.16
N HIS A 44 0.76 -2.17 2.96
CA HIS A 44 1.41 -2.57 1.70
C HIS A 44 2.08 -3.96 1.77
N GLU A 45 1.87 -4.72 2.85
CA GLU A 45 2.29 -6.11 2.92
C GLU A 45 1.45 -6.96 1.95
N ARG A 46 2.12 -7.94 1.34
CA ARG A 46 1.49 -8.87 0.40
C ARG A 46 1.40 -10.23 1.05
N TYR A 47 0.29 -10.92 0.82
CA TYR A 47 0.05 -12.26 1.36
C TYR A 47 1.17 -13.28 1.03
N ASP A 48 1.88 -13.07 -0.09
CA ASP A 48 2.99 -13.90 -0.56
C ASP A 48 4.38 -13.52 0.00
N GLY A 49 4.47 -12.51 0.88
CA GLY A 49 5.74 -12.06 1.45
C GLY A 49 6.58 -11.14 0.56
N LEU A 50 6.08 -10.78 -0.63
CA LEU A 50 6.79 -9.87 -1.54
C LEU A 50 6.47 -8.39 -1.28
N GLY A 51 5.75 -8.10 -0.19
CA GLY A 51 5.35 -6.77 0.22
C GLY A 51 6.48 -6.00 0.92
N TYR A 52 6.09 -4.92 1.58
CA TYR A 52 6.96 -4.06 2.36
C TYR A 52 6.13 -3.40 3.48
N PRO A 53 6.75 -2.92 4.57
CA PRO A 53 8.19 -2.83 4.82
C PRO A 53 8.85 -4.09 5.40
N ASP A 54 8.10 -4.95 6.09
CA ASP A 54 8.61 -6.04 6.93
C ASP A 54 8.54 -7.42 6.27
N ARG A 55 7.85 -7.53 5.13
CA ARG A 55 7.71 -8.77 4.32
C ARG A 55 6.99 -9.88 5.08
N MET A 56 5.93 -9.51 5.79
CA MET A 56 5.06 -10.43 6.50
C MET A 56 4.34 -11.35 5.51
N VAL A 57 3.99 -12.57 5.96
CA VAL A 57 3.41 -13.60 5.09
C VAL A 57 2.08 -14.06 5.64
N GLY A 58 1.11 -14.23 4.75
CA GLY A 58 -0.17 -14.85 5.08
C GLY A 58 -0.92 -14.14 6.20
N GLU A 59 -1.22 -14.89 7.26
CA GLU A 59 -2.03 -14.42 8.39
C GLU A 59 -1.25 -13.63 9.44
N ASP A 60 0.08 -13.55 9.32
CA ASP A 60 0.88 -12.67 10.17
C ASP A 60 0.53 -11.19 9.88
N ILE A 61 0.05 -10.89 8.66
CA ILE A 61 -0.42 -9.56 8.28
C ILE A 61 -1.75 -9.26 8.97
N PRO A 62 -1.90 -8.11 9.67
CA PRO A 62 -3.17 -7.69 10.25
C PRO A 62 -4.33 -7.79 9.23
N LEU A 63 -5.49 -8.25 9.69
CA LEU A 63 -6.65 -8.45 8.80
C LEU A 63 -7.05 -7.15 8.10
N GLU A 64 -7.04 -6.05 8.85
CA GLU A 64 -7.36 -4.70 8.37
C GLU A 64 -6.37 -4.26 7.29
N SER A 65 -5.08 -4.55 7.45
CA SER A 65 -4.06 -4.26 6.44
C SER A 65 -4.30 -5.05 5.16
N ARG A 66 -4.68 -6.33 5.26
CA ARG A 66 -5.05 -7.16 4.09
C ARG A 66 -6.27 -6.61 3.36
N ILE A 67 -7.28 -6.14 4.09
CA ILE A 67 -8.47 -5.50 3.49
C ILE A 67 -8.07 -4.20 2.78
N ILE A 68 -7.28 -3.35 3.44
CA ILE A 68 -6.80 -2.09 2.86
C ILE A 68 -5.98 -2.35 1.59
N PHE A 69 -5.09 -3.35 1.59
CA PHE A 69 -4.28 -3.70 0.43
C PHE A 69 -5.14 -4.00 -0.81
N VAL A 70 -6.19 -4.80 -0.63
CA VAL A 70 -7.13 -5.14 -1.72
C VAL A 70 -7.89 -3.90 -2.19
N CYS A 71 -8.39 -3.09 -1.27
CA CYS A 71 -9.08 -1.83 -1.58
C CYS A 71 -8.19 -0.85 -2.36
N ASP A 72 -6.93 -0.66 -1.92
CA ASP A 72 -5.97 0.21 -2.58
C ASP A 72 -5.59 -0.31 -3.98
N ALA A 73 -5.33 -1.63 -4.10
CA ALA A 73 -5.03 -2.26 -5.38
C ALA A 73 -6.19 -2.10 -6.37
N TYR A 74 -7.43 -2.36 -5.94
CA TYR A 74 -8.62 -2.18 -6.76
C TYR A 74 -8.79 -0.72 -7.19
N HIS A 75 -8.72 0.22 -6.25
CA HIS A 75 -8.81 1.65 -6.54
C HIS A 75 -7.70 2.11 -7.50
N ALA A 76 -6.47 1.64 -7.31
CA ALA A 76 -5.34 1.91 -8.18
C ALA A 76 -5.53 1.38 -9.60
N MET A 77 -6.21 0.24 -9.75
CA MET A 77 -6.54 -0.37 -11.05
C MET A 77 -7.65 0.41 -11.78
N THR A 78 -8.70 0.83 -11.07
CA THR A 78 -9.93 1.42 -11.64
C THR A 78 -9.91 2.94 -11.77
N THR A 79 -8.85 3.61 -11.35
CA THR A 79 -8.69 5.08 -11.46
C THR A 79 -7.64 5.44 -12.51
N ASP A 80 -7.87 6.53 -13.24
CA ASP A 80 -6.87 7.06 -14.18
C ASP A 80 -5.66 7.60 -13.41
N ARG A 81 -4.47 7.30 -13.92
CA ARG A 81 -3.20 7.82 -13.38
C ARG A 81 -2.43 8.53 -14.49
N PRO A 82 -1.54 9.48 -14.15
CA PRO A 82 -0.78 10.25 -15.16
C PRO A 82 -0.09 9.40 -16.23
N TYR A 83 0.34 8.19 -15.88
CA TYR A 83 1.05 7.25 -16.74
C TYR A 83 0.21 6.06 -17.25
N ARG A 84 -1.07 5.93 -16.86
CA ARG A 84 -1.90 4.76 -17.19
C ARG A 84 -3.39 5.06 -17.13
N LYS A 85 -4.14 4.63 -18.15
CA LYS A 85 -5.62 4.63 -18.11
C LYS A 85 -6.15 3.56 -17.17
N LYS A 86 -7.30 3.82 -16.54
CA LYS A 86 -7.99 2.85 -15.70
C LYS A 86 -8.29 1.54 -16.45
N LEU A 87 -8.30 0.42 -15.73
CA LEU A 87 -8.82 -0.84 -16.24
C LEU A 87 -10.35 -0.84 -16.22
N PRO A 88 -11.02 -1.55 -17.14
CA PRO A 88 -12.43 -1.89 -17.00
C PRO A 88 -12.65 -2.70 -15.71
N THR A 89 -13.78 -2.47 -15.03
CA THR A 89 -14.13 -3.17 -13.78
C THR A 89 -14.05 -4.68 -13.91
N ALA A 90 -14.54 -5.24 -15.02
CA ALA A 90 -14.50 -6.68 -15.25
C ALA A 90 -13.07 -7.24 -15.37
N GLU A 91 -12.09 -6.44 -15.80
CA GLU A 91 -10.69 -6.85 -15.82
C GLU A 91 -10.05 -6.71 -14.44
N ALA A 92 -10.35 -5.63 -13.71
CA ALA A 92 -9.84 -5.43 -12.35
C ALA A 92 -10.27 -6.56 -11.38
N LEU A 93 -11.49 -7.12 -11.56
CA LEU A 93 -11.99 -8.24 -10.75
C LEU A 93 -11.33 -9.59 -11.06
N ARG A 94 -10.58 -9.71 -12.17
CA ARG A 94 -9.88 -10.95 -12.56
C ARG A 94 -8.40 -10.99 -12.14
N ARG A 95 -7.89 -9.88 -11.61
CA ARG A 95 -6.49 -9.71 -11.17
C ARG A 95 -6.39 -10.06 -9.70
#